data_AF-A0A7C6SC56-F1
#
_entry.id   AF-A0A7C6SC56-F1
#
_cell.length_a   1.000
_cell.length_b   1.000
_cell.length_c   1.000
_cell.angle_alpha   90.00
_cell.angle_beta   90.00
_cell.angle_gamma   90.00
#
_symmetry.space_group_name_H-M   'P 1'
#
loop_
_entity.id
_entity.type
_entity.pdbx_description
1 polymer ?
#
loop_
_entity_poly.entity_id
_entity_poly.type
_entity_poly.pdbx_seq_one_letter_code
_entity_poly.pdbx_strand_id
1 'polypeptide(L)'
;EIMLDKDSLVHSDTYDATRIVIKKVDQDGNVLRYANDVVKVEVNKNLEVLGKKSFSLLGGVAAFWVRSKANNCIGEVKIKIGNEEFEKNIKIK
;
A
#
# COMPACT_ATOMS: atom_id res chain seq x y z
N GLU A 1 -4.54 -4.40 9.64
CA GLU A 1 -3.08 -4.17 9.68
C GLU A 1 -2.55 -3.81 8.30
N ILE A 2 -1.65 -2.82 8.21
CA ILE A 2 -1.01 -2.38 6.96
C ILE A 2 0.50 -2.26 7.18
N MET A 3 1.28 -3.02 6.40
CA MET A 3 2.73 -3.11 6.51
C MET A 3 3.40 -2.68 5.20
N LEU A 4 4.55 -2.02 5.32
CA LEU A 4 5.43 -1.70 4.20
C LEU A 4 6.71 -2.53 4.34
N ASP A 5 7.19 -3.09 3.23
CA ASP A 5 8.50 -3.76 3.22
C ASP A 5 9.64 -2.74 3.39
N LYS A 6 9.47 -1.53 2.84
CA LYS A 6 10.36 -0.37 3.01
C LYS A 6 9.55 0.91 3.18
N ASP A 7 9.97 1.76 4.11
CA ASP A 7 9.43 3.11 4.36
C ASP A 7 10.20 4.22 3.62
N SER A 8 11.33 3.86 2.98
CA SER A 8 12.14 4.75 2.18
C SER A 8 12.55 4.12 0.84
N LEU A 9 12.50 4.94 -0.20
CA LEU A 9 12.83 4.60 -1.59
C LEU A 9 13.92 5.53 -2.09
N VAL A 10 14.69 5.07 -3.08
CA VAL A 10 15.67 5.90 -3.80
C VAL A 10 15.22 6.07 -5.25
N HIS A 11 15.10 7.31 -5.73
CA HIS A 11 14.76 7.62 -7.11
C HIS A 11 15.94 8.33 -7.77
N SER A 12 16.74 7.58 -8.52
CA SER A 12 17.94 8.06 -9.19
C SER A 12 17.88 7.68 -10.67
N ASP A 13 18.88 7.00 -11.21
CA ASP A 13 18.91 6.55 -12.62
C ASP A 13 17.71 5.64 -12.95
N THR A 14 17.21 4.90 -11.95
CA THR A 14 15.98 4.11 -12.04
C THR A 14 15.04 4.40 -10.87
N TYR A 15 13.79 3.98 -11.01
CA TYR A 15 12.85 3.96 -9.89
C TYR A 15 13.22 2.86 -8.89
N ASP A 16 12.78 3.03 -7.63
CA ASP A 16 12.74 2.00 -6.61
C ASP A 16 11.27 1.71 -6.27
N ALA A 17 10.99 0.54 -5.72
CA ALA A 17 9.64 0.08 -5.42
C ALA A 17 9.58 -0.61 -4.06
N THR A 18 8.41 -0.49 -3.42
CA THR A 18 8.11 -1.18 -2.16
C THR A 18 6.75 -1.85 -2.25
N ARG A 19 6.63 -2.96 -1.53
CA ARG A 19 5.39 -3.71 -1.40
C ARG A 19 4.65 -3.24 -0.16
N ILE A 20 3.34 -3.11 -0.31
CA ILE A 20 2.42 -2.79 0.78
C ILE A 20 1.50 -3.98 0.96
N VAL A 21 1.46 -4.52 2.17
CA VAL A 21 0.65 -5.69 2.55
C VAL A 21 -0.48 -5.23 3.45
N ILE A 22 -1.69 -5.65 3.12
CA ILE A 22 -2.91 -5.40 3.87
C ILE A 22 -3.39 -6.74 4.43
N LYS A 23 -3.62 -6.79 5.74
CA LYS A 23 -4.25 -7.93 6.41
C LYS A 23 -5.45 -7.45 7.22
N LYS A 24 -6.58 -8.12 7.07
CA LYS A 24 -7.72 -7.95 7.99
C LYS A 24 -7.55 -8.94 9.14
N VAL A 25 -7.49 -8.41 10.36
CA VAL A 25 -7.19 -9.17 11.57
C VAL A 25 -8.26 -8.95 12.63
N ASP A 26 -8.46 -9.91 13.52
CA ASP A 26 -9.26 -9.75 14.74
C ASP A 26 -8.48 -9.00 15.84
N GLN A 27 -9.09 -8.86 17.02
CA GLN A 27 -8.48 -8.19 18.16
C GLN A 27 -7.20 -8.88 18.70
N ASP A 28 -7.03 -10.16 18.41
CA ASP A 28 -5.89 -10.98 18.85
C ASP A 28 -4.81 -11.08 17.75
N GLY A 29 -5.00 -10.39 16.61
CA GLY A 29 -4.07 -10.36 15.49
C GLY A 29 -4.19 -11.53 14.51
N ASN A 30 -5.21 -12.39 14.65
CA ASN A 30 -5.42 -13.50 13.73
C ASN A 30 -6.04 -13.00 12.42
N VAL A 31 -5.55 -13.50 11.28
CA VAL A 31 -6.08 -13.14 9.97
C VAL A 31 -7.49 -13.71 9.78
N LEU A 32 -8.43 -12.84 9.41
CA LEU A 32 -9.80 -13.21 9.05
C LEU A 32 -9.83 -13.84 7.64
N ARG A 33 -9.63 -15.16 7.54
CA ARG A 33 -9.44 -15.88 6.27
C ARG A 33 -10.58 -15.74 5.26
N TYR A 34 -11.81 -15.51 5.73
CA TYR A 34 -12.98 -15.33 4.86
C TYR A 34 -13.25 -13.87 4.49
N ALA A 35 -12.46 -12.91 4.98
CA ALA A 35 -12.60 -11.53 4.59
C ALA A 35 -12.21 -11.31 3.12
N ASN A 36 -13.13 -10.68 2.39
CA ASN A 36 -13.04 -10.40 0.96
C ASN A 36 -13.34 -8.93 0.62
N ASP A 37 -13.14 -8.03 1.58
CA ASP A 37 -13.40 -6.60 1.43
C ASP A 37 -12.68 -6.01 0.21
N VAL A 38 -13.32 -5.03 -0.44
CA VAL A 38 -12.71 -4.32 -1.57
C VAL A 38 -11.75 -3.27 -1.03
N VAL A 39 -10.49 -3.39 -1.43
CA VAL A 39 -9.44 -2.40 -1.24
C VAL A 39 -9.45 -1.42 -2.40
N LYS A 40 -9.37 -0.13 -2.11
CA LYS A 40 -9.10 0.93 -3.08
C LYS A 40 -7.84 1.68 -2.68
N VAL A 41 -6.95 1.90 -3.64
CA VAL A 41 -5.65 2.53 -3.43
C VAL A 41 -5.57 3.82 -4.25
N GLU A 42 -5.26 4.91 -3.57
CA GLU A 42 -4.94 6.21 -4.15
C GLU A 42 -3.52 6.60 -3.74
N VAL A 43 -2.76 7.20 -4.65
CA VAL A 43 -1.41 7.69 -4.37
C VAL A 43 -1.27 9.10 -4.91
N ASN A 44 -0.42 9.92 -4.27
CA ASN A 44 -0.08 11.23 -4.80
C ASN A 44 0.80 11.11 -6.07
N LYS A 45 1.08 12.24 -6.72
CA LYS A 45 1.85 12.31 -7.97
C LYS A 45 3.30 11.78 -7.88
N ASN A 46 3.83 11.63 -6.67
CA ASN A 46 5.22 11.22 -6.43
C ASN A 46 5.39 9.68 -6.48
N LEU A 47 4.28 8.94 -6.47
CA LEU A 47 4.24 7.47 -6.53
C LEU A 47 3.35 7.00 -7.69
N GLU A 48 3.53 5.74 -8.06
CA GLU A 48 2.62 5.04 -8.96
C GLU A 48 2.36 3.62 -8.48
N VAL A 49 1.08 3.24 -8.44
CA VAL A 49 0.65 1.87 -8.16
C VAL A 49 0.96 0.98 -9.37
N LEU A 50 1.68 -0.10 -9.13
CA LEU A 50 1.93 -1.13 -10.13
C LEU A 50 0.78 -2.15 -10.11
N GLY A 51 -0.04 -2.12 -11.15
CA GLY A 51 -1.20 -3.01 -11.30
C GLY A 51 -2.52 -2.31 -10.98
N LYS A 52 -3.50 -3.08 -10.48
CA LYS A 52 -4.86 -2.59 -10.23
C LYS A 52 -4.90 -1.73 -8.96
N LYS A 53 -5.62 -0.61 -9.02
CA LYS A 53 -5.88 0.26 -7.87
C LYS A 53 -7.09 -0.17 -7.04
N SER A 54 -7.90 -1.10 -7.54
CA SER A 54 -9.00 -1.70 -6.78
C SER A 54 -9.01 -3.21 -6.97
N PHE A 55 -9.06 -3.93 -5.85
CA PHE A 55 -8.98 -5.38 -5.77
C PHE A 55 -9.56 -5.85 -4.43
N SER A 56 -9.99 -7.11 -4.35
CA SER A 56 -10.49 -7.71 -3.12
C SER A 56 -9.38 -8.34 -2.30
N LEU A 57 -9.58 -8.43 -0.98
CA LEU A 57 -8.81 -9.34 -0.14
C LEU A 57 -9.08 -10.80 -0.57
N LEU A 58 -8.04 -11.63 -0.54
CA LEU A 58 -8.10 -13.06 -0.78
C LEU A 58 -7.49 -13.77 0.42
N GLY A 59 -8.27 -14.58 1.13
CA GLY A 59 -7.80 -15.19 2.38
C GLY A 59 -7.62 -14.16 3.52
N GLY A 60 -8.30 -13.02 3.47
CA GLY A 60 -8.12 -11.90 4.41
C GLY A 60 -6.86 -11.05 4.17
N VAL A 61 -6.14 -11.29 3.07
CA VAL A 61 -4.87 -10.64 2.76
C VAL A 61 -4.87 -10.12 1.32
N ALA A 62 -4.19 -9.00 1.09
CA ALA A 62 -3.80 -8.58 -0.24
C ALA A 62 -2.46 -7.82 -0.18
N ALA A 63 -1.79 -7.73 -1.33
CA ALA A 63 -0.59 -6.93 -1.46
C ALA A 63 -0.57 -6.22 -2.82
N PHE A 64 0.05 -5.06 -2.85
CA PHE A 64 0.30 -4.31 -4.07
C PHE A 64 1.66 -3.63 -3.99
N TRP A 65 2.17 -3.20 -5.14
CA TRP A 65 3.45 -2.52 -5.25
C TRP A 65 3.25 -1.07 -5.64
N VAL A 66 4.10 -0.19 -5.11
CA VAL A 66 4.23 1.19 -5.55
C VAL A 66 5.67 1.47 -5.95
N ARG A 67 5.86 2.25 -7.01
CA ARG A 67 7.18 2.74 -7.44
C ARG A 67 7.30 4.25 -7.30
N SER A 68 8.53 4.72 -7.08
CA SER A 68 8.85 6.15 -7.06
C SER A 68 8.75 6.77 -8.46
N LYS A 69 8.24 8.01 -8.53
CA LYS A 69 8.19 8.84 -9.75
C LYS A 69 8.96 10.14 -9.67
N ALA A 70 9.40 10.54 -8.48
CA ALA A 70 10.14 11.76 -8.21
C ALA A 70 11.14 11.51 -7.07
N ASN A 71 12.17 12.35 -6.96
CA ASN A 71 13.19 12.28 -5.93
C ASN A 71 13.00 13.39 -4.88
N ASN A 72 13.73 13.32 -3.76
CA ASN A 72 13.70 14.29 -2.65
C ASN A 72 12.31 14.76 -2.21
N CYS A 73 11.35 13.84 -2.08
CA CYS A 73 9.97 14.16 -1.74
C CYS A 73 9.30 13.07 -0.89
N ILE A 74 8.03 13.30 -0.52
CA ILE A 74 7.22 12.33 0.21
C ILE A 74 6.15 11.77 -0.72
N GLY A 75 6.12 10.45 -0.83
CA GLY A 75 5.04 9.70 -1.45
C GLY A 75 3.95 9.40 -0.44
N GLU A 76 2.70 9.74 -0.77
CA GLU A 76 1.53 9.48 0.07
C GLU A 76 0.71 8.35 -0.55
N VAL A 77 0.31 7.38 0.26
CA VAL A 77 -0.55 6.26 -0.11
C VAL A 77 -1.78 6.27 0.78
N LYS A 78 -2.96 6.38 0.16
CA LYS A 78 -4.26 6.27 0.82
C LYS A 78 -4.91 4.94 0.45
N ILE A 79 -5.37 4.21 1.45
CA ILE A 79 -5.96 2.88 1.32
C ILE A 79 -7.34 2.93 1.94
N LYS A 80 -8.39 2.71 1.14
CA LYS A 80 -9.78 2.68 1.58
C LYS A 80 -10.30 1.24 1.56
N ILE A 81 -10.93 0.82 2.66
CA ILE A 81 -11.55 -0.50 2.82
C ILE A 81 -12.90 -0.29 3.51
N GLY A 82 -14.01 -0.45 2.76
CA GLY A 82 -15.33 -0.09 3.27
C GLY A 82 -15.40 1.39 3.66
N ASN A 83 -15.73 1.68 4.92
CA ASN A 83 -15.78 3.04 5.48
C ASN A 83 -14.46 3.45 6.18
N GLU A 84 -13.47 2.56 6.24
CA GLU A 84 -12.19 2.84 6.87
C GLU A 84 -11.20 3.38 5.83
N GLU A 85 -10.44 4.39 6.23
CA GLU A 85 -9.36 4.98 5.43
C GLU A 85 -8.07 4.96 6.23
N PHE A 86 -6.98 4.57 5.56
CA PHE A 86 -5.65 4.47 6.13
C PHE A 86 -4.65 5.22 5.25
N GLU A 87 -3.69 5.87 5.90
CA GLU A 87 -2.64 6.63 5.21
C GLU A 87 -1.25 6.11 5.56
N LYS A 88 -0.37 6.07 4.57
CA LYS A 88 1.05 5.74 4.72
C LYS A 88 1.91 6.71 3.92
N ASN A 89 2.98 7.17 4.55
CA ASN A 89 3.97 8.04 3.94
C ASN A 89 5.24 7.24 3.65
N ILE A 90 5.84 7.49 2.49
CA ILE A 90 7.08 6.86 2.03
C ILE A 90 8.05 7.98 1.68
N LYS A 91 9.23 7.97 2.30
CA LYS A 91 10.28 8.95 1.99
C LYS A 91 10.98 8.57 0.70
N ILE A 92 11.04 9.46 -0.28
CA ILE A 92 11.73 9.21 -1.55
C ILE A 92 12.94 10.11 -1.60
N LYS A 93 14.13 9.50 -1.62
CA LYS A 93 15.42 10.17 -1.73
C LYS A 93 15.79 10.29 -3.20
#